data_AF-A0A9E0DBH1-F1
#
_entry.id   AF-A0A9E0DBH1-F1
#
_cell.length_a   1.000
_cell.length_b   1.000
_cell.length_c   1.000
_cell.angle_alpha   90.00
_cell.angle_beta   90.00
_cell.angle_gamma   90.00
#
_symmetry.space_group_name_H-M   'P 1'
#
loop_
_entity.id
_entity.type
_entity.pdbx_description
1 polymer ?
#
loop_
_entity_poly.entity_id
_entity_poly.type
_entity_poly.pdbx_seq_one_letter_code
_entity_poly.pdbx_strand_id
1 'polypeptide(L)'
;MAVPSTHPPTQPRITTIASGVVHAKFAFFTGVAITAGTLAMQHVIPAGPGISLILGGWMGYLIDPDLDELQRTYTEGRVFRYLGRRVGKVWQAVWAPYAALIDHRSFWSHIPGVGTVIRALWLGIVLALPFLAFVAFFGPPVLDVLPNLDTTAVDPTWLFWLLAGWSVQDGVHWALDGFPLNNGSRRQSRGYGREKRPSEPL
;
A
#
# COMPACT_ATOMS: atom_id res chain seq x y z
N MET A 1 12.77 35.84 -48.86
CA MET A 1 12.65 34.38 -48.57
C MET A 1 12.31 34.25 -47.10
N ALA A 2 11.14 33.70 -46.77
CA ALA A 2 10.72 33.50 -45.38
C ALA A 2 11.26 32.16 -44.87
N VAL A 3 11.92 32.17 -43.71
CA VAL A 3 12.45 30.96 -43.06
C VAL A 3 11.28 30.25 -42.34
N PRO A 4 11.01 28.96 -42.62
CA PRO A 4 9.94 28.22 -41.94
C PRO A 4 10.23 28.13 -40.44
N SER A 5 9.26 28.47 -39.60
CA SER A 5 9.40 28.31 -38.15
C SER A 5 9.39 26.83 -37.78
N THR A 6 10.56 26.29 -37.41
CA THR A 6 10.72 24.92 -36.93
C THR A 6 10.36 24.82 -35.45
N HIS A 7 9.13 25.20 -35.08
CA HIS A 7 8.66 24.91 -33.73
C HIS A 7 8.48 23.39 -33.63
N PRO A 8 9.21 22.70 -32.73
CA PRO A 8 9.01 21.28 -32.53
C PRO A 8 7.55 21.06 -32.10
N PRO A 9 6.89 20.00 -32.59
CA PRO A 9 5.52 19.70 -32.20
C PRO A 9 5.46 19.67 -30.67
N THR A 10 4.53 20.44 -30.10
CA THR A 10 4.21 20.40 -28.69
C THR A 10 3.92 18.95 -28.31
N GLN A 11 4.86 18.35 -27.58
CA GLN A 11 4.69 17.00 -27.06
C GLN A 11 3.37 16.97 -26.29
N PRO A 12 2.49 15.97 -26.54
CA PRO A 12 1.23 15.85 -25.83
C PRO A 12 1.48 15.88 -24.33
N ARG A 13 0.75 16.76 -23.62
CA ARG A 13 0.89 16.94 -22.17
C ARG A 13 0.65 15.60 -21.49
N ILE A 14 1.69 15.10 -20.85
CA ILE A 14 1.68 13.87 -20.08
C ILE A 14 0.53 13.95 -19.06
N THR A 15 -0.32 12.93 -19.06
CA THR A 15 -1.37 12.68 -18.07
C THR A 15 -0.81 12.89 -16.67
N THR A 16 -1.43 13.79 -15.91
CA THR A 16 -1.01 14.12 -14.55
C THR A 16 -1.13 12.89 -13.66
N ILE A 17 0.03 12.34 -13.27
CA ILE A 17 0.17 11.35 -12.21
C ILE A 17 -0.49 11.90 -10.94
N ALA A 18 -1.37 11.12 -10.32
CA ALA A 18 -2.01 11.51 -9.09
C ALA A 18 -0.97 11.60 -7.95
N SER A 19 -1.12 12.60 -7.09
CA SER A 19 -0.25 12.76 -5.91
C SER A 19 -0.69 11.82 -4.78
N GLY A 20 0.21 11.50 -3.86
CA GLY A 20 -0.13 10.69 -2.67
C GLY A 20 -1.27 11.27 -1.81
N VAL A 21 -1.52 12.59 -1.88
CA VAL A 21 -2.70 13.21 -1.24
C VAL A 21 -4.00 12.81 -1.95
N VAL A 22 -3.99 12.77 -3.29
CA VAL A 22 -5.13 12.31 -4.08
C VAL A 22 -5.35 10.81 -3.83
N HIS A 23 -4.29 10.00 -3.88
CA HIS A 23 -4.38 8.56 -3.56
C HIS A 23 -4.98 8.32 -2.18
N ALA A 24 -4.48 8.98 -1.13
CA ALA A 24 -5.02 8.81 0.21
C ALA A 24 -6.49 9.22 0.35
N LYS A 25 -6.93 10.29 -0.34
CA LYS A 25 -8.34 10.71 -0.34
C LYS A 25 -9.23 9.65 -0.98
N PHE A 26 -8.86 9.19 -2.19
CA PHE A 26 -9.63 8.15 -2.87
C PHE A 26 -9.59 6.84 -2.10
N ALA A 27 -8.46 6.48 -1.49
CA ALA A 27 -8.36 5.28 -0.68
C ALA A 27 -9.29 5.34 0.55
N PHE A 28 -9.41 6.50 1.19
CA PHE A 28 -10.38 6.69 2.26
C PHE A 28 -11.82 6.46 1.76
N PHE A 29 -12.21 7.09 0.64
CA PHE A 29 -13.56 6.93 0.08
C PHE A 29 -13.85 5.50 -0.37
N THR A 30 -12.87 4.80 -0.95
CA THR A 30 -12.99 3.38 -1.31
C THR A 30 -13.24 2.52 -0.06
N GLY A 31 -12.54 2.77 1.05
CA GLY A 31 -12.76 2.06 2.32
C GLY A 31 -14.17 2.29 2.87
N VAL A 32 -14.65 3.53 2.84
CA VAL A 32 -16.04 3.89 3.20
C VAL A 32 -17.05 3.20 2.27
N ALA A 33 -16.81 3.20 0.96
CA ALA A 33 -17.70 2.59 -0.03
C ALA A 33 -17.80 1.07 0.14
N ILE A 34 -16.65 0.38 0.34
CA ILE A 34 -16.62 -1.05 0.65
C ILE A 34 -17.39 -1.33 1.95
N THR A 35 -17.19 -0.50 2.98
CA THR A 35 -17.90 -0.64 4.26
C THR A 35 -19.41 -0.52 4.08
N ALA A 36 -19.87 0.57 3.46
CA ALA A 36 -21.29 0.82 3.25
C ALA A 36 -21.94 -0.24 2.35
N GLY A 37 -21.28 -0.61 1.25
CA GLY A 37 -21.77 -1.66 0.33
C GLY A 37 -21.88 -3.02 1.01
N THR A 38 -20.88 -3.40 1.81
CA THR A 38 -20.90 -4.67 2.55
C THR A 38 -22.03 -4.70 3.58
N LEU A 39 -22.22 -3.61 4.33
CA LEU A 39 -23.31 -3.52 5.32
C LEU A 39 -24.69 -3.52 4.65
N ALA A 40 -24.85 -2.85 3.50
CA ALA A 40 -26.08 -2.89 2.73
C ALA A 40 -26.42 -4.32 2.23
N MET A 41 -25.40 -5.15 2.03
CA MET A 41 -25.52 -6.53 1.58
C MET A 41 -25.41 -7.56 2.71
N GLN A 42 -25.53 -7.17 3.99
CA GLN A 42 -25.33 -8.06 5.15
C GLN A 42 -26.28 -9.27 5.20
N HIS A 43 -27.42 -9.22 4.50
CA HIS A 43 -28.34 -10.36 4.38
C HIS A 43 -27.97 -11.35 3.27
N VAL A 44 -27.02 -10.97 2.41
CA VAL A 44 -26.53 -11.77 1.26
C VAL A 44 -25.12 -12.27 1.51
N ILE A 45 -24.26 -11.43 2.10
CA ILE A 45 -22.86 -11.76 2.40
C ILE A 45 -22.78 -12.23 3.86
N PRO A 46 -22.32 -13.47 4.12
CA PRO A 46 -22.11 -13.94 5.49
C PRO A 46 -21.17 -13.00 6.27
N ALA A 47 -21.39 -12.89 7.58
CA ALA A 47 -20.68 -11.91 8.42
C ALA A 47 -19.14 -12.04 8.34
N GLY A 48 -18.59 -13.26 8.31
CA GLY A 48 -17.15 -13.51 8.21
C GLY A 48 -16.53 -12.86 6.95
N PRO A 49 -16.89 -13.33 5.74
CA PRO A 49 -16.54 -12.69 4.47
C PRO A 49 -16.74 -11.18 4.44
N GLY A 50 -17.87 -10.68 4.95
CA GLY A 50 -18.17 -9.26 4.99
C GLY A 50 -17.17 -8.47 5.83
N ILE A 51 -16.90 -8.92 7.06
CA ILE A 51 -15.90 -8.29 7.93
C ILE A 51 -14.51 -8.34 7.28
N SER A 52 -14.12 -9.48 6.71
CA SER A 52 -12.84 -9.62 6.00
C SER A 52 -12.72 -8.63 4.84
N LEU A 53 -13.76 -8.48 4.02
CA LEU A 53 -13.77 -7.53 2.91
C LEU A 53 -13.61 -6.07 3.37
N ILE A 54 -14.30 -5.70 4.45
CA ILE A 54 -14.17 -4.37 5.08
C ILE A 54 -12.75 -4.13 5.57
N LEU A 55 -12.20 -5.08 6.33
CA LEU A 55 -10.82 -5.00 6.84
C LEU A 55 -9.80 -4.91 5.71
N GLY A 56 -10.01 -5.65 4.63
CA GLY A 56 -9.20 -5.56 3.41
C GLY A 56 -9.21 -4.16 2.80
N GLY A 57 -10.40 -3.58 2.65
CA GLY A 57 -10.58 -2.23 2.12
C GLY A 57 -9.88 -1.16 2.96
N TRP A 58 -9.90 -1.27 4.29
CA TRP A 58 -9.17 -0.36 5.18
C TRP A 58 -7.67 -0.66 5.26
N MET A 59 -7.27 -1.92 5.09
CA MET A 59 -5.86 -2.29 5.01
C MET A 59 -5.20 -1.65 3.80
N GLY A 60 -5.86 -1.59 2.64
CA GLY A 60 -5.33 -0.87 1.47
C GLY A 60 -5.21 0.65 1.64
N TYR A 61 -5.93 1.25 2.60
CA TYR A 61 -5.73 2.66 2.97
C TYR A 61 -4.46 2.90 3.81
N LEU A 62 -3.99 1.87 4.52
CA LEU A 62 -2.76 1.91 5.31
C LEU A 62 -1.55 1.33 4.57
N ILE A 63 -1.80 0.37 3.67
CA ILE A 63 -0.79 -0.38 2.93
C ILE A 63 -1.06 -0.26 1.42
N ASP A 64 -0.68 0.88 0.87
CA ASP A 64 -0.86 1.23 -0.54
C ASP A 64 0.43 1.05 -1.36
N PRO A 65 0.36 1.08 -2.71
CA PRO A 65 1.53 0.99 -3.59
C PRO A 65 2.56 2.12 -3.42
N ASP A 66 2.23 3.22 -2.75
CA ASP A 66 3.21 4.28 -2.49
C ASP A 66 4.26 3.80 -1.47
N LEU A 67 3.99 2.80 -0.63
CA LEU A 67 4.99 2.20 0.28
C LEU A 67 6.15 1.52 -0.46
N ASP A 68 6.02 1.32 -1.76
CA ASP A 68 7.03 0.78 -2.65
C ASP A 68 8.08 1.86 -3.01
N GLU A 69 7.88 3.12 -2.61
CA GLU A 69 8.85 4.20 -2.78
C GLU A 69 9.91 4.22 -1.66
N LEU A 70 11.18 4.38 -2.04
CA LEU A 70 12.28 4.56 -1.08
C LEU A 70 12.23 5.90 -0.34
N GLN A 71 11.51 6.88 -0.89
CA GLN A 71 11.36 8.19 -0.28
C GLN A 71 10.17 8.19 0.68
N ARG A 72 10.15 9.15 1.60
CA ARG A 72 9.06 9.23 2.56
C ARG A 72 7.76 9.57 1.86
N THR A 73 6.77 8.68 1.97
CA THR A 73 5.48 8.84 1.30
C THR A 73 4.46 9.57 2.17
N TYR A 74 3.32 9.94 1.57
CA TYR A 74 2.22 10.55 2.31
C TYR A 74 1.65 9.58 3.36
N THR A 75 1.60 8.29 3.05
CA THR A 75 1.11 7.23 3.94
C THR A 75 2.00 7.06 5.16
N GLU A 76 3.34 7.03 4.97
CA GLU A 76 4.26 7.11 6.10
C GLU A 76 4.05 8.42 6.89
N GLY A 77 3.89 9.55 6.19
CA GLY A 77 3.51 10.83 6.77
C GLY A 77 2.33 10.75 7.76
N ARG A 78 1.27 10.03 7.39
CA ARG A 78 0.11 9.77 8.24
C ARG A 78 0.47 8.93 9.46
N VAL A 79 1.22 7.83 9.29
CA VAL A 79 1.66 6.99 10.43
C VAL A 79 2.47 7.81 11.44
N PHE A 80 3.42 8.62 10.97
CA PHE A 80 4.19 9.52 11.83
C PHE A 80 3.32 10.53 12.59
N ARG A 81 2.29 11.06 11.93
CA ARG A 81 1.37 12.05 12.51
C ARG A 81 0.45 11.44 13.55
N TYR A 82 -0.15 10.29 13.26
CA TYR A 82 -1.21 9.72 14.09
C TYR A 82 -0.71 8.71 15.13
N LEU A 83 0.34 7.93 14.82
CA LEU A 83 0.90 6.92 15.72
C LEU A 83 2.23 7.36 16.36
N GLY A 84 2.73 8.54 15.97
CA GLY A 84 3.93 9.15 16.52
C GLY A 84 5.24 8.68 15.88
N ARG A 85 6.33 9.35 16.26
CA ARG A 85 7.65 9.20 15.61
C ARG A 85 8.26 7.81 15.77
N ARG A 86 8.03 7.12 16.89
CA ARG A 86 8.59 5.79 17.15
C ARG A 86 7.94 4.75 16.23
N VAL A 87 6.61 4.73 16.18
CA VAL A 87 5.86 3.83 15.30
C VAL A 87 6.14 4.13 13.83
N GLY A 88 6.17 5.41 13.44
CA GLY A 88 6.52 5.81 12.07
C GLY A 88 7.91 5.33 11.61
N LYS A 89 8.92 5.36 12.49
CA LYS A 89 10.25 4.81 12.18
C LYS A 89 10.25 3.30 12.01
N VAL A 90 9.55 2.57 12.88
CA VAL A 90 9.41 1.12 12.76
C VAL A 90 8.68 0.76 11.46
N TRP A 91 7.59 1.47 11.17
CA TRP A 91 6.84 1.32 9.92
C TRP A 91 7.73 1.52 8.69
N GLN A 92 8.47 2.63 8.62
CA GLN A 92 9.40 2.89 7.52
C GLN A 92 10.50 1.82 7.43
N ALA A 93 11.05 1.36 8.57
CA ALA A 93 12.05 0.31 8.59
C ALA A 93 11.52 -1.04 8.08
N VAL A 94 10.24 -1.34 8.31
CA VAL A 94 9.57 -2.54 7.79
C VAL A 94 9.42 -2.49 6.27
N TRP A 95 9.10 -1.33 5.71
CA TRP A 95 8.84 -1.19 4.26
C TRP A 95 10.08 -0.84 3.44
N ALA A 96 11.12 -0.25 4.02
CA ALA A 96 12.32 0.14 3.29
C ALA A 96 13.02 -1.02 2.54
N PRO A 97 13.17 -2.24 3.09
CA PRO A 97 13.74 -3.35 2.34
C PRO A 97 12.84 -3.79 1.18
N TYR A 98 11.52 -3.75 1.37
CA TYR A 98 10.55 -4.06 0.33
C TYR A 98 10.64 -3.05 -0.83
N ALA A 99 10.65 -1.74 -0.54
CA ALA A 99 10.81 -0.67 -1.53
C ALA A 99 12.17 -0.72 -2.27
N ALA A 100 13.20 -1.34 -1.66
CA ALA A 100 14.48 -1.59 -2.33
C ALA A 100 14.44 -2.80 -3.27
N LEU A 101 13.55 -3.77 -3.03
CA LEU A 101 13.43 -5.00 -3.81
C LEU A 101 12.45 -4.87 -4.98
N ILE A 102 11.34 -4.15 -4.77
CA ILE A 102 10.27 -3.99 -5.76
C ILE A 102 10.25 -2.54 -6.21
N ASP A 103 10.57 -2.30 -7.49
CA ASP A 103 10.54 -0.95 -8.05
C ASP A 103 9.09 -0.40 -8.03
N HIS A 104 8.91 0.80 -7.48
CA HIS A 104 7.62 1.52 -7.49
C HIS A 104 7.10 1.71 -8.93
N ARG A 105 5.81 1.44 -9.13
CA ARG A 105 5.10 1.44 -10.44
C ARG A 105 5.56 0.36 -11.43
N SER A 106 6.35 -0.62 -10.98
CA SER A 106 6.58 -1.81 -11.79
C SER A 106 5.30 -2.64 -11.91
N PHE A 107 5.26 -3.56 -12.89
CA PHE A 107 4.20 -4.56 -13.03
C PHE A 107 3.89 -5.26 -11.70
N TRP A 108 4.93 -5.62 -10.94
CA TRP A 108 4.80 -6.35 -9.68
C TRP A 108 4.22 -5.51 -8.54
N SER A 109 4.48 -4.21 -8.55
CA SER A 109 4.02 -3.26 -7.55
C SER A 109 2.57 -2.83 -7.79
N HIS A 110 2.26 -2.49 -9.05
CA HIS A 110 1.09 -1.67 -9.39
C HIS A 110 -0.10 -2.43 -9.96
N ILE A 111 0.08 -3.70 -10.33
CA ILE A 111 -1.06 -4.50 -10.80
C ILE A 111 -1.91 -4.93 -9.60
N PRO A 112 -3.20 -4.57 -9.59
CA PRO A 112 -4.12 -4.96 -8.53
C PRO A 112 -4.16 -6.48 -8.36
N GLY A 113 -4.19 -6.95 -7.12
CA GLY A 113 -4.09 -8.38 -6.81
C GLY A 113 -2.64 -8.88 -6.75
N VAL A 114 -1.83 -8.63 -7.79
CA VAL A 114 -0.41 -9.05 -7.79
C VAL A 114 0.37 -8.30 -6.71
N GLY A 115 0.37 -6.96 -6.75
CA GLY A 115 1.04 -6.13 -5.76
C GLY A 115 0.47 -6.33 -4.36
N THR A 116 -0.85 -6.53 -4.26
CA THR A 116 -1.56 -6.85 -3.02
C THR A 116 -1.02 -8.13 -2.38
N VAL A 117 -0.92 -9.22 -3.16
CA VAL A 117 -0.41 -10.51 -2.69
C VAL A 117 1.05 -10.40 -2.27
N ILE A 118 1.89 -9.70 -3.04
CA ILE A 118 3.31 -9.52 -2.68
C ILE A 118 3.45 -8.73 -1.37
N ARG A 119 2.71 -7.62 -1.19
CA ARG A 119 2.69 -6.85 0.08
C ARG A 119 2.15 -7.67 1.25
N ALA A 120 1.12 -8.49 1.04
CA ALA A 120 0.58 -9.39 2.05
C ALA A 120 1.61 -10.44 2.49
N LEU A 121 2.31 -11.06 1.53
CA LEU A 121 3.39 -12.02 1.81
C LEU A 121 4.55 -11.36 2.55
N TRP A 122 4.96 -10.16 2.12
CA TRP A 122 5.99 -9.38 2.81
C TRP A 122 5.62 -9.12 4.27
N LEU A 123 4.41 -8.61 4.52
CA LEU A 123 3.92 -8.36 5.87
C LEU A 123 3.86 -9.65 6.69
N GLY A 124 3.39 -10.75 6.10
CA GLY A 124 3.37 -12.07 6.72
C GLY A 124 4.77 -12.51 7.18
N ILE A 125 5.79 -12.37 6.32
CA ILE A 125 7.18 -12.69 6.66
C ILE A 125 7.69 -11.80 7.79
N VAL A 126 7.49 -10.48 7.69
CA VAL A 126 7.96 -9.52 8.69
C VAL A 126 7.32 -9.77 10.06
N LEU A 127 6.05 -10.16 10.11
CA LEU A 127 5.37 -10.49 11.38
C LEU A 127 5.75 -11.88 11.90
N ALA A 128 5.97 -12.85 11.02
CA ALA A 128 6.35 -14.20 11.40
C ALA A 128 7.75 -14.27 12.00
N LEU A 129 8.72 -13.52 11.48
CA LEU A 129 10.12 -13.62 11.93
C LEU A 129 10.33 -13.29 13.43
N PRO A 130 9.83 -12.17 13.98
CA PRO A 130 9.91 -11.89 15.41
C PRO A 130 9.20 -12.94 16.26
N PHE A 131 8.05 -13.44 15.78
CA PHE A 131 7.30 -14.49 16.47
C PHE A 131 8.11 -15.80 16.54
N LEU A 132 8.69 -16.24 15.42
CA LEU A 132 9.55 -17.43 15.37
C LEU A 132 10.81 -17.25 16.23
N ALA A 133 11.43 -16.07 16.21
CA ALA A 133 12.58 -15.77 17.07
C ALA A 133 12.21 -15.80 18.56
N PHE A 134 11.03 -15.32 18.92
CA PHE A 134 10.49 -15.39 20.28
C PHE A 134 10.29 -16.83 20.73
N VAL A 135 9.63 -17.67 19.91
CA VAL A 135 9.45 -19.11 20.19
C VAL A 135 10.79 -19.83 20.30
N ALA A 136 11.76 -19.51 19.43
CA ALA A 136 13.09 -20.11 19.48
C ALA A 136 13.86 -19.74 20.76
N PHE A 137 13.69 -18.52 21.28
CA PHE A 137 14.40 -18.04 22.45
C PHE A 137 13.78 -18.54 23.77
N PHE A 138 12.46 -18.50 23.89
CA PHE A 138 11.74 -18.89 25.12
C PHE A 138 11.33 -20.37 25.15
N GLY A 139 11.46 -21.07 24.03
CA GLY A 139 11.20 -22.49 23.89
C GLY A 139 9.73 -22.86 23.63
N PRO A 140 9.46 -24.16 23.40
CA PRO A 140 8.12 -24.69 23.15
C PRO A 140 7.04 -24.35 24.20
N PRO A 141 7.34 -24.19 25.51
CA PRO A 141 6.32 -23.87 26.51
C PRO A 141 5.56 -22.55 26.26
N VAL A 142 6.10 -21.63 25.44
CA VAL A 142 5.36 -20.45 24.99
C VAL A 142 4.15 -20.82 24.13
N LEU A 143 4.23 -21.90 23.35
CA LEU A 143 3.14 -22.37 22.51
C LEU A 143 2.00 -22.95 23.35
N ASP A 144 2.29 -23.48 24.54
CA ASP A 144 1.28 -23.98 25.48
C ASP A 144 0.49 -22.85 26.17
N VAL A 145 1.03 -21.61 26.16
CA VAL A 145 0.38 -20.41 26.72
C VAL A 145 -0.41 -19.64 25.64
N LEU A 146 -0.09 -19.85 24.36
CA LEU A 146 -0.98 -19.37 23.31
C LEU A 146 -2.30 -20.12 23.48
N PRO A 147 -3.45 -19.43 23.57
CA PRO A 147 -4.74 -20.12 23.57
C PRO A 147 -4.74 -21.04 22.36
N ASN A 148 -5.26 -22.27 22.51
CA ASN A 148 -5.47 -23.19 21.40
C ASN A 148 -6.26 -22.44 20.32
N LEU A 149 -5.55 -21.79 19.41
CA LEU A 149 -6.11 -21.09 18.28
C LEU A 149 -6.63 -22.24 17.44
N ASP A 150 -7.93 -22.49 17.58
CA ASP A 150 -8.61 -23.46 16.75
C ASP A 150 -8.55 -22.93 15.32
N THR A 151 -7.47 -23.29 14.61
CA THR A 151 -7.25 -22.91 13.23
C THR A 151 -8.30 -23.54 12.32
N THR A 152 -9.04 -24.55 12.80
CA THR A 152 -10.19 -25.12 12.09
C THR A 152 -11.43 -24.25 12.19
N ALA A 153 -11.53 -23.37 13.19
CA ALA A 153 -12.61 -22.38 13.33
C ALA A 153 -12.44 -21.17 12.40
N VAL A 154 -11.27 -21.02 11.77
CA VAL A 154 -10.97 -19.90 10.88
C VAL A 154 -11.35 -20.30 9.45
N ASP A 155 -12.50 -19.81 8.97
CA ASP A 155 -13.00 -20.06 7.61
C ASP A 155 -11.96 -19.67 6.56
N PRO A 156 -11.36 -20.61 5.81
CA PRO A 156 -10.22 -20.34 4.92
C PRO A 156 -10.51 -19.26 3.85
N THR A 157 -11.78 -18.94 3.59
CA THR A 157 -12.18 -17.86 2.67
C THR A 157 -11.92 -16.46 3.24
N TRP A 158 -11.69 -16.30 4.55
CA TRP A 158 -11.43 -14.99 5.18
C TRP A 158 -10.28 -14.24 4.49
N LEU A 159 -9.20 -14.96 4.15
CA LEU A 159 -8.01 -14.37 3.54
C LEU A 159 -8.32 -13.94 2.10
N PHE A 160 -9.11 -14.72 1.35
CA PHE A 160 -9.55 -14.34 0.02
C PHE A 160 -10.33 -13.03 0.05
N TRP A 161 -11.33 -12.91 0.93
CA TRP A 161 -12.15 -11.69 1.04
C TRP A 161 -11.35 -10.48 1.53
N LEU A 162 -10.41 -10.69 2.46
CA LEU A 162 -9.46 -9.66 2.89
C LEU A 162 -8.63 -9.15 1.71
N LEU A 163 -8.01 -10.05 0.95
CA LEU A 163 -7.19 -9.68 -0.21
C LEU A 163 -8.04 -9.07 -1.32
N ALA A 164 -9.29 -9.49 -1.51
CA ALA A 164 -10.20 -8.88 -2.47
C ALA A 164 -10.50 -7.42 -2.11
N GLY A 165 -10.83 -7.12 -0.86
CA GLY A 165 -11.10 -5.76 -0.41
C GLY A 165 -9.87 -4.86 -0.53
N TRP A 166 -8.70 -5.40 -0.21
CA TRP A 166 -7.43 -4.69 -0.40
C TRP A 166 -7.12 -4.46 -1.88
N SER A 167 -7.32 -5.46 -2.74
CA SER A 167 -7.05 -5.34 -4.18
C SER A 167 -7.90 -4.27 -4.86
N VAL A 168 -9.13 -4.01 -4.38
CA VAL A 168 -9.97 -2.91 -4.90
C VAL A 168 -9.30 -1.55 -4.67
N GLN A 169 -8.64 -1.35 -3.53
CA GLN A 169 -7.89 -0.11 -3.24
C GLN A 169 -6.74 0.08 -4.23
N ASP A 170 -5.97 -0.97 -4.45
CA ASP A 170 -4.87 -0.95 -5.40
C ASP A 170 -5.39 -0.70 -6.83
N GLY A 171 -6.56 -1.22 -7.17
CA GLY A 171 -7.26 -0.94 -8.44
C GLY A 171 -7.58 0.53 -8.63
N VAL A 172 -8.14 1.18 -7.60
CA VAL A 172 -8.40 2.63 -7.62
C VAL A 172 -7.10 3.41 -7.74
N HIS A 173 -6.07 3.02 -7.00
CA HIS A 173 -4.76 3.66 -7.06
C HIS A 173 -4.12 3.55 -8.46
N TRP A 174 -4.16 2.36 -9.06
CA TRP A 174 -3.66 2.09 -10.41
C TRP A 174 -4.42 2.88 -11.48
N ALA A 175 -5.74 3.00 -11.34
CA ALA A 175 -6.58 3.79 -12.24
C ALA A 175 -6.28 5.30 -12.14
N LEU A 176 -6.02 5.82 -10.94
CA LEU A 176 -5.67 7.23 -10.71
C LEU A 176 -4.32 7.60 -11.33
N ASP A 177 -3.38 6.65 -11.40
CA ASP A 177 -2.11 6.85 -12.08
C ASP A 177 -2.22 6.79 -13.63
N GLY A 178 -3.37 6.35 -14.17
CA GLY A 178 -3.61 6.26 -15.61
C GLY A 178 -3.09 4.98 -16.27
N PHE A 179 -3.03 3.87 -15.52
CA PHE A 179 -2.51 2.57 -15.98
C PHE A 179 -1.05 2.53 -16.48
N PRO A 180 -0.10 3.37 -16.01
CA PRO A 180 1.24 3.40 -16.56
C PRO A 180 2.02 2.16 -16.14
N LEU A 181 2.06 1.15 -17.01
CA LEU A 181 3.02 0.06 -16.96
C LEU A 181 4.31 0.51 -17.65
N ASN A 182 5.06 1.45 -17.06
CA ASN A 182 6.26 1.97 -17.71
C ASN A 182 7.50 1.89 -16.80
N ASN A 183 8.40 0.97 -17.15
CA ASN A 183 9.61 0.56 -16.42
C ASN A 183 10.72 1.64 -16.34
N GLY A 184 10.42 2.91 -16.54
CA GLY A 184 11.41 3.99 -16.72
C GLY A 184 11.72 4.86 -15.49
N SER A 185 11.02 4.68 -14.37
CA SER A 185 11.01 5.65 -13.26
C SER A 185 12.31 5.76 -12.45
N ARG A 186 13.25 4.80 -12.57
CA ARG A 186 14.58 4.92 -11.93
C ARG A 186 15.36 6.18 -12.34
N ARG A 187 14.98 6.87 -13.43
CA ARG A 187 15.64 8.12 -13.86
C ARG A 187 15.10 9.40 -13.23
N GLN A 188 13.87 9.45 -12.69
CA GLN A 188 13.33 10.73 -12.18
C GLN A 188 13.76 11.07 -10.75
N SER A 189 14.01 10.09 -9.89
CA SER A 189 14.39 10.36 -8.49
C SER A 189 15.85 10.78 -8.29
N ARG A 190 16.73 10.65 -9.30
CA ARG A 190 18.12 11.13 -9.24
C ARG A 190 18.29 12.60 -9.63
N GLY A 191 17.25 13.23 -10.22
CA GLY A 191 17.34 14.59 -10.77
C GLY A 191 16.78 15.70 -9.89
N TYR A 192 15.82 15.41 -9.01
CA TYR A 192 15.25 16.41 -8.08
C TYR A 192 16.13 16.58 -6.85
N GLY A 193 17.36 17.02 -7.09
CA GLY A 193 18.23 17.52 -6.06
C GLY A 193 17.64 18.78 -5.43
N ARG A 194 17.48 18.76 -4.10
CA ARG A 194 17.58 19.92 -3.21
C ARG A 194 17.04 21.25 -3.79
N GLU A 195 15.75 21.33 -4.09
CA GLU A 195 15.10 22.63 -3.91
C GLU A 195 15.04 22.87 -2.40
N LYS A 196 15.87 23.81 -1.93
CA LYS A 196 15.91 24.24 -0.53
C LYS A 196 14.48 24.56 -0.11
N ARG A 197 13.94 23.81 0.85
CA ARG A 197 12.71 24.23 1.53
C ARG A 197 12.95 25.63 2.10
N PRO A 198 12.06 26.60 1.86
CA PRO A 198 12.09 27.86 2.60
C PRO A 198 12.15 27.51 4.08
N SER A 199 13.11 28.10 4.80
CA SER A 199 13.27 27.90 6.23
C SER A 199 11.97 28.28 6.94
N GLU A 200 11.24 27.28 7.43
CA GLU A 200 10.12 27.53 8.35
C GLU A 200 10.71 28.05 9.67
N PRO A 201 10.18 29.16 10.23
CA PRO A 201 10.57 29.63 11.54
C PRO A 201 10.14 28.61 12.61
N LEU A 202 11.07 28.29 13.50
CA LEU A 202 10.87 27.45 14.70
C LEU A 202 9.93 28.10 15.71
#